data_AF-A0A830BTZ9-F1
#
_entry.id   AF-A0A830BTZ9-F1
#
_cell.length_a   1.000
_cell.length_b   1.000
_cell.length_c   1.000
_cell.angle_alpha   90.00
_cell.angle_beta   90.00
_cell.angle_gamma   90.00
#
_symmetry.space_group_name_H-M   'P 1'
#
loop_
_entity.id
_entity.type
_entity.pdbx_description
1 polymer ?
#
loop_
_entity_poly.entity_id
_entity_poly.type
_entity_poly.pdbx_seq_one_letter_code
_entity_poly.pdbx_strand_id
1 'polypeptide(L)'
;MQAYIKTMDERSRHAILTGWEALRRDDSDGDIILKNEVDWTAEELATSNANTKALNAIFIFVDVSLFKIISNLQTAKEAWEALQLFCEGSKEIQRTKLRMLATQFEVIRMEESETIASYSAKLLDISN
;
A
#
# COMPACT_ATOMS: atom_id res chain seq x y z
N MET A 1 -9.63 -0.48 -5.25
CA MET A 1 -8.44 -1.16 -5.82
C MET A 1 -8.41 -2.68 -5.54
N GLN A 2 -8.81 -3.16 -4.34
CA GLN A 2 -8.81 -4.61 -4.04
C GLN A 2 -9.67 -5.48 -4.96
N ALA A 3 -10.80 -4.97 -5.46
CA ALA A 3 -11.64 -5.69 -6.44
C ALA A 3 -10.90 -5.97 -7.76
N TYR A 4 -10.02 -5.06 -8.19
CA TYR A 4 -9.26 -5.18 -9.44
C TYR A 4 -8.05 -6.11 -9.28
N ILE A 5 -7.37 -6.08 -8.12
CA ILE A 5 -6.28 -7.02 -7.82
C ILE A 5 -6.78 -8.48 -7.87
N LYS A 6 -8.04 -8.73 -7.48
CA LYS A 6 -8.68 -10.05 -7.61
C LYS A 6 -8.95 -10.47 -9.07
N THR A 7 -8.96 -9.54 -10.01
CA THR A 7 -9.18 -9.81 -11.45
C THR A 7 -7.87 -10.02 -12.23
N MET A 8 -6.72 -9.78 -11.59
CA MET A 8 -5.41 -10.04 -12.18
C MET A 8 -5.09 -11.54 -12.19
N ASP A 9 -4.19 -11.96 -13.09
CA ASP A 9 -3.69 -13.34 -13.09
C ASP A 9 -2.93 -13.65 -11.79
N GLU A 10 -2.97 -14.92 -11.39
CA GLU A 10 -2.48 -15.35 -10.08
C GLU A 10 -0.98 -15.05 -9.87
N ARG A 11 -0.17 -15.04 -10.94
CA ARG A 11 1.25 -14.71 -10.86
C ARG A 11 1.49 -13.21 -10.66
N SER A 12 0.75 -12.36 -11.37
CA SER A 12 0.82 -10.91 -11.15
C SER A 12 0.29 -10.51 -9.77
N ARG A 13 -0.76 -11.19 -9.28
CA ARG A 13 -1.24 -11.03 -7.89
C ARG A 13 -0.19 -11.45 -6.87
N HIS A 14 0.50 -12.57 -7.11
CA HIS A 14 1.59 -13.03 -6.27
C HIS A 14 2.74 -12.00 -6.23
N ALA A 15 3.15 -11.45 -7.38
CA ALA A 15 4.22 -10.45 -7.46
C ALA A 15 3.95 -9.19 -6.62
N ILE A 16 2.68 -8.76 -6.49
CA ILE A 16 2.29 -7.64 -5.62
C ILE A 16 2.43 -8.00 -4.13
N LEU A 17 2.16 -9.27 -3.76
CA LEU A 17 2.11 -9.71 -2.37
C LEU A 17 3.48 -10.11 -1.82
N THR A 18 4.23 -10.94 -2.55
CA THR A 18 5.55 -11.42 -2.11
C THR A 18 6.64 -10.44 -2.47
N GLY A 19 6.51 -9.73 -3.59
CA GLY A 19 7.54 -8.85 -4.13
C GLY A 19 8.42 -9.61 -5.12
N TRP A 20 8.91 -8.89 -6.12
CA TRP A 20 9.89 -9.44 -7.04
C TRP A 20 11.29 -9.11 -6.54
N GLU A 21 12.13 -10.14 -6.40
CA GLU A 21 13.55 -9.98 -6.07
C GLU A 21 14.39 -10.14 -7.34
N ALA A 22 15.21 -9.13 -7.64
CA ALA A 22 16.15 -9.20 -8.76
C ALA A 22 17.13 -10.35 -8.54
N LEU A 23 17.39 -11.13 -9.58
CA LEU A 23 18.12 -12.38 -9.49
C LEU A 23 19.60 -12.13 -9.21
N ARG A 24 20.03 -12.60 -8.05
CA ARG A 24 21.38 -12.47 -7.53
C ARG A 24 22.16 -13.72 -7.88
N ARG A 25 23.33 -13.56 -8.50
CA ARG A 25 24.31 -14.63 -8.58
C ARG A 25 25.16 -14.54 -7.31
N ASP A 26 25.19 -15.59 -6.50
CA ASP A 26 26.14 -15.68 -5.40
C ASP A 26 27.51 -15.95 -5.99
N ASP A 27 28.39 -14.95 -6.01
CA ASP A 27 29.82 -15.22 -6.16
C ASP A 27 30.41 -15.58 -4.80
N SER A 28 31.46 -16.40 -4.83
CA SER A 28 32.11 -16.97 -3.63
C SER A 28 32.77 -15.93 -2.70
N ASP A 29 32.66 -14.63 -3.03
CA ASP A 29 33.28 -13.49 -2.35
C ASP A 29 32.26 -12.53 -1.70
N GLY A 30 30.97 -12.88 -1.70
CA GLY A 30 29.92 -12.13 -0.98
C GLY A 30 29.42 -10.85 -1.66
N ASP A 31 29.90 -10.53 -2.87
CA ASP A 31 29.37 -9.44 -3.67
C ASP A 31 28.15 -9.89 -4.51
N ILE A 32 27.06 -9.12 -4.39
CA ILE A 32 25.79 -9.38 -5.06
C ILE A 32 25.86 -8.84 -6.49
N ILE A 33 26.05 -9.72 -7.47
CA ILE A 33 26.01 -9.36 -8.90
C ILE A 33 24.61 -9.64 -9.46
N LEU A 34 24.00 -8.62 -10.07
CA LEU A 34 22.75 -8.75 -10.83
C LEU A 34 22.97 -9.67 -12.03
N LYS A 35 22.25 -10.79 -12.07
CA LYS A 35 22.30 -11.74 -13.19
C LYS A 35 21.77 -11.07 -14.46
N ASN A 36 22.56 -11.09 -15.53
CA ASN A 36 22.17 -10.56 -16.83
C ASN A 36 20.89 -11.26 -17.33
N GLU A 37 19.97 -10.50 -17.92
CA GLU A 37 18.68 -10.96 -18.45
C GLU A 37 18.80 -12.14 -19.42
N VAL A 38 19.95 -12.27 -20.09
CA VAL A 38 20.25 -13.35 -21.04
C VAL A 38 20.46 -14.71 -20.34
N ASP A 39 20.88 -14.72 -19.08
CA ASP A 39 21.11 -15.97 -18.32
C ASP A 39 19.86 -16.46 -17.57
N TRP A 40 18.73 -15.75 -17.71
CA TRP A 40 17.54 -16.02 -16.92
C TRP A 40 16.89 -17.36 -17.28
N THR A 41 16.46 -18.09 -16.26
CA THR A 41 15.63 -19.28 -16.47
C THR A 41 14.23 -18.87 -16.92
N ALA A 42 13.46 -19.82 -17.48
CA ALA A 42 12.09 -19.54 -17.90
C ALA A 42 11.18 -19.11 -16.72
N GLU A 43 11.46 -19.60 -15.51
CA GLU A 43 10.73 -19.24 -14.29
C GLU A 43 11.06 -17.83 -13.80
N GLU A 44 12.34 -17.47 -13.86
CA GLU A 44 12.89 -16.14 -13.58
C GLU A 44 12.30 -15.06 -14.52
N LEU A 45 12.24 -15.35 -15.82
CA LEU A 45 11.62 -14.47 -16.80
C LEU A 45 10.10 -14.34 -16.58
N ALA A 46 9.43 -15.43 -16.18
CA ALA A 46 7.99 -15.40 -15.92
C ALA A 46 7.63 -14.53 -14.70
N THR A 47 8.45 -14.56 -13.65
CA THR A 47 8.24 -13.74 -12.44
C THR A 47 8.52 -12.26 -12.70
N SER A 48 9.59 -11.93 -13.43
CA SER A 48 9.86 -10.54 -13.86
C SER A 48 8.74 -9.99 -14.73
N ASN A 49 8.26 -10.77 -15.71
CA ASN A 49 7.13 -10.36 -16.55
C ASN A 49 5.84 -10.15 -15.74
N ALA A 50 5.59 -10.97 -14.71
CA ALA A 50 4.45 -10.78 -13.83
C ALA A 50 4.56 -9.48 -13.01
N ASN A 51 5.75 -9.14 -12.52
CA ASN A 51 6.01 -7.87 -11.83
C ASN A 51 5.76 -6.66 -12.75
N THR A 52 6.29 -6.69 -13.98
CA THR A 52 6.09 -5.61 -14.96
C THR A 52 4.61 -5.44 -15.33
N LYS A 53 3.88 -6.54 -15.51
CA LYS A 53 2.42 -6.50 -15.74
C LYS A 53 1.68 -5.89 -14.56
N ALA A 54 2.05 -6.26 -13.33
CA ALA A 54 1.45 -5.71 -12.13
C ALA A 54 1.73 -4.22 -11.96
N LEU A 55 2.96 -3.76 -12.21
CA LEU A 55 3.32 -2.34 -12.20
C LEU A 55 2.50 -1.54 -13.20
N ASN A 56 2.43 -2.00 -14.45
CA ASN A 56 1.65 -1.33 -15.49
C ASN A 56 0.17 -1.24 -15.12
N ALA A 57 -0.39 -2.29 -14.52
CA ALA A 57 -1.78 -2.29 -14.07
C ALA A 57 -2.02 -1.26 -12.95
N ILE A 58 -1.07 -1.12 -12.02
CA ILE A 58 -1.11 -0.08 -10.98
C ILE A 58 -1.04 1.30 -11.62
N PHE A 59 -0.12 1.54 -12.56
CA PHE A 59 0.06 2.82 -13.23
C PHE A 59 -1.17 3.29 -14.02
N ILE A 60 -1.92 2.38 -14.65
CA ILE A 60 -3.14 2.72 -15.38
C ILE A 60 -4.25 3.21 -14.44
N PHE A 61 -4.26 2.74 -13.19
CA PHE A 61 -5.34 3.01 -12.25
C PHE A 61 -5.16 4.29 -11.43
N VAL A 62 -3.92 4.78 -11.30
CA VAL A 62 -3.60 5.93 -10.46
C VAL A 62 -3.73 7.26 -11.20
N ASP A 63 -4.10 8.32 -10.49
CA ASP A 63 -4.07 9.68 -11.04
C ASP A 63 -2.63 10.23 -11.10
N VAL A 64 -2.46 11.39 -11.74
CA VAL A 64 -1.15 12.02 -11.99
C VAL A 64 -0.38 12.31 -10.69
N SER A 65 -1.06 12.59 -9.58
CA SER A 65 -0.43 12.90 -8.29
C SER A 65 0.17 11.64 -7.68
N LEU A 66 -0.60 10.55 -7.65
CA LEU A 66 -0.17 9.24 -7.17
C LEU A 66 0.91 8.64 -8.08
N PHE A 67 0.77 8.79 -9.40
CA PHE A 67 1.75 8.30 -10.36
C PHE A 67 3.15 8.86 -10.10
N LYS A 68 3.29 10.16 -9.80
CA LYS A 68 4.58 10.79 -9.48
C LYS A 68 5.27 10.19 -8.25
N ILE A 69 4.49 9.64 -7.31
CA ILE A 69 5.02 9.02 -6.09
C ILE A 69 5.58 7.64 -6.41
N ILE A 70 4.92 6.90 -7.30
CA ILE A 70 5.25 5.49 -7.56
C ILE A 70 6.06 5.26 -8.84
N SER A 71 6.26 6.28 -9.68
CA SER A 71 6.90 6.14 -11.00
C SER A 71 8.37 5.68 -10.94
N ASN A 72 9.04 5.91 -9.82
CA ASN A 72 10.45 5.54 -9.63
C ASN A 72 10.62 4.18 -8.93
N LEU A 73 9.52 3.49 -8.60
CA LEU A 73 9.55 2.22 -7.90
C LEU A 73 9.70 1.06 -8.89
N GLN A 74 10.59 0.12 -8.58
CA GLN A 74 10.98 -0.96 -9.49
C GLN A 74 10.12 -2.21 -9.34
N THR A 75 9.40 -2.34 -8.23
CA THR A 75 8.53 -3.49 -7.97
C THR A 75 7.07 -3.09 -7.78
N ALA A 76 6.17 -3.95 -8.23
CA ALA A 76 4.73 -3.75 -8.05
C ALA A 76 4.34 -3.73 -6.57
N LYS A 77 5.09 -4.45 -5.73
CA LYS A 77 4.94 -4.45 -4.28
C LYS A 77 5.26 -3.10 -3.66
N GLU A 78 6.41 -2.51 -3.98
CA GLU A 78 6.76 -1.17 -3.48
C GLU A 78 5.72 -0.14 -3.91
N ALA A 79 5.31 -0.17 -5.18
CA ALA A 79 4.26 0.72 -5.69
C ALA A 79 2.94 0.54 -4.94
N TRP A 80 2.54 -0.71 -4.68
CA TRP A 80 1.34 -1.02 -3.92
C TRP A 80 1.43 -0.55 -2.45
N GLU A 81 2.53 -0.82 -1.77
CA GLU A 81 2.74 -0.41 -0.37
C GLU A 81 2.78 1.13 -0.24
N ALA A 82 3.40 1.82 -1.18
CA ALA A 82 3.40 3.29 -1.23
C ALA A 82 1.99 3.86 -1.42
N LEU A 83 1.17 3.23 -2.28
CA LEU A 83 -0.23 3.62 -2.45
C LEU A 83 -1.06 3.37 -1.19
N GLN A 84 -0.85 2.24 -0.51
CA GLN A 84 -1.52 1.98 0.77
C GLN A 84 -1.14 3.04 1.81
N LEU A 85 0.16 3.36 1.91
CA LEU A 85 0.66 4.38 2.83
C LEU A 85 0.07 5.76 2.54
N PHE A 86 -0.05 6.13 1.27
CA PHE A 86 -0.58 7.44 0.88
C PHE A 86 -2.10 7.54 1.07
N CYS A 87 -2.85 6.51 0.70
CA CYS A 87 -4.31 6.52 0.74
C CYS A 87 -4.88 6.25 2.14
N GLU A 88 -4.32 5.27 2.86
CA GLU A 88 -4.80 4.87 4.19
C GLU A 88 -4.05 5.61 5.32
N GLY A 89 -2.92 6.25 4.99
CA GLY A 89 -1.94 6.68 5.98
C GLY A 89 -1.10 5.50 6.47
N SER A 90 -0.06 5.75 7.27
CA SER A 90 0.65 4.66 7.93
C SER A 90 -0.25 4.01 8.99
N LYS A 91 0.01 2.73 9.31
CA LYS A 91 -0.64 2.05 10.44
C LYS A 91 -0.51 2.85 11.74
N GLU A 92 0.55 3.65 11.89
CA GLU A 92 0.79 4.52 13.04
C GLU A 92 -0.10 5.76 13.02
N ILE A 93 -0.32 6.37 11.85
CA ILE A 93 -1.28 7.47 11.68
C ILE A 93 -2.70 6.97 11.96
N GLN A 94 -3.06 5.79 11.44
CA GLN A 94 -4.36 5.19 11.71
C GLN A 94 -4.56 4.91 13.21
N ARG A 95 -3.55 4.35 13.87
CA ARG A 95 -3.58 4.10 15.33
C ARG A 95 -3.66 5.40 16.13
N THR A 96 -2.94 6.44 15.71
CA THR A 96 -2.98 7.77 16.34
C THR A 96 -4.37 8.39 16.20
N LYS A 97 -4.97 8.37 15.00
CA LYS A 97 -6.34 8.84 14.78
C LYS A 97 -7.35 8.10 15.67
N LEU A 98 -7.26 6.77 15.73
CA LEU A 98 -8.13 5.96 16.59
C LEU A 98 -7.97 6.33 18.06
N ARG A 99 -6.73 6.51 18.53
CA ARG A 99 -6.45 6.93 19.91
C ARG A 99 -6.99 8.32 20.19
N MET A 100 -6.85 9.26 19.27
CA MET A 100 -7.42 10.61 19.40
C MET A 100 -8.95 10.57 19.54
N LEU A 101 -9.64 9.78 18.71
CA LEU A 101 -11.09 9.59 18.79
C LEU A 101 -11.50 8.95 20.13
N ALA A 102 -10.78 7.92 20.58
CA ALA A 102 -11.02 7.29 21.87
C ALA A 102 -10.86 8.30 23.03
N THR A 103 -9.81 9.12 23.01
CA THR A 103 -9.62 10.18 24.01
C THR A 103 -10.71 11.24 23.95
N GLN A 104 -11.15 11.67 22.74
CA GLN A 104 -12.26 12.60 22.61
C GLN A 104 -13.56 12.02 23.19
N PHE A 105 -13.81 10.73 22.98
CA PHE A 105 -14.97 10.03 23.53
C PHE A 105 -14.89 9.85 25.07
N GLU A 106 -13.70 9.66 25.63
CA GLU A 106 -13.51 9.58 27.09
C GLU A 106 -13.70 10.93 27.79
N VAL A 107 -13.32 12.02 27.12
CA VAL A 107 -13.33 13.37 27.68
C VAL A 107 -14.66 14.09 27.44
N ILE A 108 -15.40 13.75 26.39
CA ILE A 108 -16.65 14.42 26.06
C ILE A 108 -17.68 14.26 27.18
N ARG A 109 -18.26 15.39 27.61
CA ARG A 109 -19.35 15.47 28.58
C ARG A 109 -20.34 16.53 28.12
N MET A 110 -21.58 16.36 28.53
CA MET A 110 -22.62 17.36 28.29
C MET A 110 -22.45 18.49 29.29
N GLU A 111 -22.41 19.72 28.79
CA GLU A 111 -22.33 20.92 29.63
C GLU A 111 -23.71 21.27 30.22
N GLU A 112 -23.75 21.97 31.36
CA GLU A 112 -25.01 22.31 32.04
C GLU A 112 -25.93 23.21 31.20
N SER A 113 -25.35 24.08 30.37
CA SER A 113 -26.08 24.98 29.47
C SER A 113 -26.36 24.38 28.09
N GLU A 114 -25.91 23.15 27.85
CA GLU A 114 -26.04 22.50 26.55
C GLU A 114 -27.40 21.81 26.39
N THR A 115 -27.96 21.84 25.18
CA THR A 115 -29.15 21.05 24.84
C THR A 115 -28.75 19.64 24.43
N ILE A 116 -29.65 18.67 24.66
CA ILE A 116 -29.47 17.27 24.24
C ILE A 116 -29.20 17.16 22.74
N ALA A 117 -29.84 18.02 21.92
CA ALA A 117 -29.63 18.03 20.47
C ALA A 117 -28.19 18.44 20.10
N SER A 118 -27.66 19.48 20.74
CA SER A 118 -26.27 19.94 20.56
C SER A 118 -25.26 18.87 21.01
N TYR A 119 -25.52 18.24 22.15
CA TYR A 119 -24.66 17.16 22.66
C TYR A 119 -24.65 15.94 21.73
N SER A 120 -25.84 15.55 21.24
CA SER A 120 -25.99 14.45 20.27
C SER A 120 -25.23 14.74 18.97
N ALA A 121 -25.27 15.97 18.47
CA ALA A 121 -24.49 16.37 17.30
C ALA A 121 -22.98 16.20 17.53
N LYS A 122 -22.45 16.62 18.69
CA LYS A 122 -21.03 16.41 19.03
C LYS A 122 -20.63 14.94 19.12
N LEU A 123 -21.51 14.07 19.62
CA LEU A 123 -21.26 12.63 19.63
C LEU A 123 -21.23 12.04 18.22
N LEU A 124 -22.13 12.50 17.33
CA LEU A 124 -22.15 12.07 15.93
C LEU A 124 -20.88 12.51 15.19
N ASP A 125 -20.34 13.68 15.50
CA ASP A 125 -19.08 14.17 14.90
C ASP A 125 -17.85 13.34 15.32
N ILE A 126 -17.85 12.73 16.51
CA ILE A 126 -16.77 11.82 16.95
C ILE A 126 -16.93 10.41 16.35
N SER A 127 -18.15 10.01 16.03
CA SER A 127 -18.46 8.66 15.52
C SER A 127 -18.27 8.49 14.01
N ASN A 128 -18.28 9.58 13.24
CA ASN A 128 -18.16 9.57 11.77
C ASN A 128 -16.71 9.80 11.32
#